data_AF-A0A1G9P873-F1
#
_entry.id   AF-A0A1G9P873-F1
#
_cell.length_a   1.000
_cell.length_b   1.000
_cell.length_c   1.000
_cell.angle_alpha   90.00
_cell.angle_beta   90.00
_cell.angle_gamma   90.00
#
_symmetry.space_group_name_H-M   'P 1'
#
loop_
_entity.id
_entity.type
_entity.pdbx_description
1 polymer ?
#
loop_
_entity_poly.entity_id
_entity_poly.type
_entity_poly.pdbx_seq_one_letter_code
_entity_poly.pdbx_strand_id
1 'polypeptide(L)'
;MAWDVEGTKRKILEAAVAEFAQFGPDAATVERIAKSAGVNKERIYNYFGDKRNLFAAVLRSELAKVALAAQSSADEDIGDYAGRAFDYHCEHPELSRLLRWEGLIFTGDVPDEALRREYYGAKTTFVEDGQRRGAITTAFDADHLTFLVLALAGCWSNMPQIARMLTGDDDDKDRERRRASVVEAARRLAKAP
;
A
#
# COMPACT_ATOMS: atom_id res chain seq x y z
N MET A 1 3.60 -3.06 -37.95
CA MET A 1 3.57 -3.71 -36.63
C MET A 1 2.71 -2.88 -35.70
N ALA A 2 1.60 -3.42 -35.21
CA ALA A 2 0.85 -2.77 -34.14
C ALA A 2 1.74 -2.81 -32.88
N TRP A 3 2.15 -1.64 -32.40
CA TRP A 3 2.95 -1.54 -31.19
C TRP A 3 2.10 -2.01 -30.01
N ASP A 4 2.63 -2.93 -29.19
CA ASP A 4 2.03 -3.30 -27.91
C ASP A 4 2.26 -2.16 -26.90
N VAL A 5 1.42 -1.13 -27.01
CA VAL A 5 1.45 0.06 -26.16
C VAL A 5 1.26 -0.34 -24.70
N GLU A 6 0.33 -1.25 -24.43
CA GLU A 6 -0.03 -1.63 -23.07
C GLU A 6 1.09 -2.46 -22.41
N GLY A 7 1.65 -3.43 -23.12
CA GLY A 7 2.80 -4.19 -22.64
C GLY A 7 4.04 -3.31 -22.43
N THR A 8 4.23 -2.29 -23.26
CA THR A 8 5.33 -1.32 -23.06
C THR A 8 5.12 -0.46 -21.82
N LYS A 9 3.91 0.08 -21.61
CA LYS A 9 3.57 0.84 -20.40
C LYS A 9 3.77 0.01 -19.14
N ARG A 10 3.30 -1.24 -19.14
CA ARG A 10 3.47 -2.17 -18.01
C ARG A 10 4.94 -2.38 -17.67
N LYS A 11 5.80 -2.65 -18.65
CA LYS A 11 7.26 -2.81 -18.42
C LYS A 11 7.89 -1.56 -17.81
N ILE A 12 7.47 -0.37 -18.26
CA ILE A 12 7.96 0.90 -17.70
C ILE A 12 7.52 1.04 -16.24
N LEU A 13 6.25 0.74 -15.92
CA LEU A 13 5.74 0.83 -14.55
C LEU A 13 6.45 -0.17 -13.62
N GLU A 14 6.63 -1.42 -14.04
CA GLU A 14 7.37 -2.44 -13.26
C GLU A 14 8.80 -2.01 -12.95
N ALA A 15 9.53 -1.48 -13.95
CA ALA A 15 10.86 -0.94 -13.75
C ALA A 15 10.88 0.29 -12.83
N ALA A 16 9.87 1.16 -12.95
CA ALA A 16 9.74 2.37 -12.15
C ALA A 16 9.41 2.07 -10.68
N VAL A 17 8.59 1.03 -10.40
CA VAL A 17 8.30 0.56 -9.03
C VAL A 17 9.61 0.26 -8.29
N ALA A 18 10.47 -0.59 -8.87
CA ALA A 18 11.74 -0.97 -8.25
C ALA A 18 12.67 0.23 -8.02
N GLU A 19 12.83 1.08 -9.04
CA GLU A 19 13.68 2.27 -8.99
C GLU A 19 13.19 3.26 -7.91
N PHE A 20 11.90 3.62 -7.91
CA PHE A 20 11.37 4.59 -6.95
C PHE A 20 11.32 4.03 -5.54
N ALA A 21 10.96 2.75 -5.36
CA ALA A 21 11.00 2.12 -4.05
C ALA A 21 12.43 2.19 -3.48
N GLN A 22 13.44 1.84 -4.27
CA GLN A 22 14.82 1.81 -3.81
C GLN A 22 15.40 3.21 -3.54
N PHE A 23 15.28 4.13 -4.49
CA PHE A 23 16.01 5.41 -4.48
C PHE A 23 15.16 6.63 -4.10
N GLY A 24 13.83 6.52 -4.15
CA GLY A 24 12.93 7.65 -3.99
C GLY A 24 12.83 8.52 -5.26
N PRO A 25 11.76 9.32 -5.40
CA PRO A 25 11.52 10.15 -6.59
C PRO A 25 12.63 11.11 -6.94
N ASP A 26 13.35 11.69 -5.97
CA ASP A 26 14.42 12.65 -6.25
C ASP A 26 15.65 11.98 -6.87
N ALA A 27 16.14 10.90 -6.25
CA ALA A 27 17.34 10.20 -6.70
C ALA A 27 17.07 9.20 -7.83
N ALA A 28 15.82 8.80 -8.07
CA ALA A 28 15.43 7.99 -9.21
C ALA A 28 15.66 8.72 -10.54
N THR A 29 16.10 7.98 -11.57
CA THR A 29 16.37 8.54 -12.90
C THR A 29 15.57 7.82 -13.97
N VAL A 30 14.97 8.60 -14.89
CA VAL A 30 14.25 8.06 -16.06
C VAL A 30 15.18 7.21 -16.94
N GLU A 31 16.49 7.50 -16.92
CA GLU A 31 17.51 6.72 -17.63
C GLU A 31 17.63 5.28 -17.10
N ARG A 32 17.73 5.10 -15.76
CA ARG A 32 17.76 3.76 -15.15
C ARG A 32 16.47 2.99 -15.39
N ILE A 33 15.33 3.68 -15.32
CA ILE A 33 14.01 3.09 -15.60
C ILE A 33 13.95 2.62 -17.06
N ALA A 34 14.34 3.46 -18.02
CA ALA A 34 14.35 3.14 -19.44
C ALA A 34 15.23 1.92 -19.74
N LYS A 35 16.45 1.91 -19.19
CA LYS A 35 17.38 0.79 -19.31
C LYS A 35 16.79 -0.51 -18.76
N SER A 36 16.19 -0.47 -17.57
CA SER A 36 15.58 -1.64 -16.93
C SER A 36 14.35 -2.16 -17.70
N ALA A 37 13.50 -1.26 -18.18
CA ALA A 37 12.32 -1.60 -18.98
C ALA A 37 12.63 -2.02 -20.43
N GLY A 38 13.88 -1.85 -20.89
CA GLY A 38 14.29 -2.15 -22.27
C GLY A 38 13.68 -1.20 -23.31
N VAL A 39 13.45 0.06 -22.93
CA VAL A 39 12.88 1.11 -23.79
C VAL A 39 13.82 2.31 -23.88
N ASN A 40 13.60 3.21 -24.85
CA ASN A 40 14.30 4.49 -24.86
C ASN A 40 13.63 5.48 -23.88
N LYS A 41 14.40 6.49 -23.43
CA LYS A 41 13.93 7.51 -22.48
C LYS A 41 12.75 8.32 -23.04
N GLU A 42 12.78 8.63 -24.33
CA GLU A 42 11.72 9.37 -25.03
C GLU A 42 10.36 8.68 -24.93
N ARG A 43 10.29 7.34 -25.01
CA ARG A 43 9.04 6.59 -24.82
C ARG A 43 8.44 6.81 -23.43
N ILE A 44 9.26 6.91 -22.39
CA ILE A 44 8.75 7.17 -21.04
C ILE A 44 8.12 8.55 -20.98
N TYR A 45 8.80 9.58 -21.50
CA TYR A 45 8.23 10.93 -21.55
C TYR A 45 6.98 11.00 -22.44
N ASN A 46 6.94 10.25 -23.55
CA ASN A 46 5.74 10.20 -24.40
C ASN A 46 4.53 9.58 -23.68
N TYR A 47 4.73 8.61 -22.79
CA TYR A 47 3.62 7.98 -22.06
C TYR A 47 3.23 8.71 -20.78
N PHE A 48 4.21 9.28 -20.06
CA PHE A 48 4.01 9.76 -18.70
C PHE A 48 4.31 11.25 -18.53
N GLY A 49 4.82 11.94 -19.57
CA GLY A 49 5.13 13.36 -19.55
C GLY A 49 6.41 13.69 -18.79
N ASP A 50 6.42 13.46 -17.48
CA ASP A 50 7.54 13.76 -16.60
C ASP A 50 7.71 12.70 -15.48
N LYS A 51 8.77 12.84 -14.68
CA LYS A 51 9.11 11.89 -13.60
C LYS A 51 8.08 11.89 -12.47
N ARG A 52 7.46 13.04 -12.16
CA ARG A 52 6.46 13.18 -11.09
C ARG A 52 5.16 12.48 -11.50
N ASN A 53 4.73 12.66 -12.75
CA ASN A 53 3.59 11.98 -13.34
C ASN A 53 3.83 10.46 -13.49
N LEU A 54 5.06 10.04 -13.81
CA LEU A 54 5.43 8.62 -13.78
C LEU A 54 5.33 8.06 -12.35
N PHE A 55 5.80 8.79 -11.33
CA PHE A 55 5.68 8.35 -9.93
C PHE A 55 4.21 8.26 -9.48
N ALA A 56 3.38 9.24 -9.85
CA ALA A 56 1.94 9.20 -9.62
C ALA A 56 1.29 7.97 -10.28
N ALA A 57 1.66 7.66 -11.53
CA ALA A 57 1.17 6.48 -12.23
C ALA A 57 1.60 5.16 -11.56
N VAL A 58 2.82 5.10 -11.00
CA VAL A 58 3.29 3.97 -10.19
C VAL A 58 2.43 3.81 -8.94
N LEU A 59 2.23 4.88 -8.17
CA LEU A 59 1.39 4.86 -6.97
C LEU A 59 -0.04 4.42 -7.28
N ARG A 60 -0.63 4.96 -8.35
CA ARG A 60 -1.97 4.56 -8.82
C ARG A 60 -2.04 3.07 -9.12
N SER A 61 -1.03 2.53 -9.81
CA SER A 61 -0.98 1.11 -10.17
C SER A 61 -0.88 0.22 -8.93
N GLU A 62 0.03 0.54 -8.00
CA GLU A 62 0.22 -0.27 -6.79
C GLU A 62 -0.96 -0.16 -5.83
N LEU A 63 -1.59 1.02 -5.74
CA LEU A 63 -2.79 1.23 -4.91
C LEU A 63 -4.02 0.51 -5.45
N ALA A 64 -4.17 0.43 -6.78
CA ALA A 64 -5.22 -0.37 -7.39
C ALA A 64 -5.04 -1.87 -7.12
N LYS A 65 -3.79 -2.38 -7.17
CA LYS A 65 -3.48 -3.78 -6.85
C LYS A 65 -3.87 -4.13 -5.41
N VAL A 66 -3.47 -3.31 -4.43
CA VAL A 66 -3.81 -3.58 -3.02
C VAL A 66 -5.31 -3.38 -2.75
N ALA A 67 -5.98 -2.43 -3.41
CA ALA A 67 -7.42 -2.26 -3.27
C ALA A 67 -8.20 -3.50 -3.71
N LEU A 68 -7.74 -4.17 -4.77
CA LEU A 68 -8.32 -5.43 -5.23
C LEU A 68 -7.95 -6.62 -4.33
N ALA A 69 -6.68 -6.75 -3.94
CA ALA A 69 -6.20 -7.89 -3.17
C ALA A 69 -6.66 -7.87 -1.70
N ALA A 70 -6.79 -6.68 -1.11
CA ALA A 70 -7.21 -6.48 0.28
C ALA A 70 -8.67 -6.00 0.36
N GLN A 71 -9.51 -6.38 -0.60
CA GLN A 71 -10.94 -6.09 -0.53
C GLN A 71 -11.55 -6.87 0.66
N SER A 72 -12.23 -6.15 1.55
CA SER A 72 -12.95 -6.73 2.68
C SER A 72 -14.28 -7.33 2.22
N SER A 73 -14.70 -8.42 2.85
CA SER A 73 -16.05 -8.97 2.68
C SER A 73 -16.97 -8.50 3.80
N ALA A 74 -18.28 -8.43 3.54
CA ALA A 74 -19.24 -7.88 4.51
C ALA A 74 -19.25 -8.62 5.85
N ASP A 75 -19.01 -9.94 5.86
CA ASP A 75 -19.06 -10.79 7.04
C ASP A 75 -17.67 -11.11 7.62
N GLU A 76 -16.66 -10.39 7.16
CA GLU A 76 -15.29 -10.59 7.59
C GLU A 76 -15.03 -10.14 9.03
N ASP A 77 -14.26 -10.95 9.76
CA ASP A 77 -13.66 -10.51 11.01
C ASP A 77 -12.56 -9.46 10.73
N ILE A 78 -12.61 -8.33 11.45
CA ILE A 78 -11.64 -7.24 11.30
C ILE A 78 -10.19 -7.67 11.61
N GLY A 79 -10.01 -8.68 12.47
CA GLY A 79 -8.72 -9.29 12.72
C GLY A 79 -8.18 -10.00 11.48
N ASP A 80 -9.01 -10.78 10.80
CA ASP A 80 -8.63 -11.47 9.57
C ASP A 80 -8.33 -10.49 8.43
N TYR A 81 -9.10 -9.40 8.32
CA TYR A 81 -8.79 -8.28 7.44
C TYR A 81 -7.41 -7.68 7.75
N ALA A 82 -7.13 -7.38 9.02
CA ALA A 82 -5.84 -6.84 9.46
C ALA A 82 -4.68 -7.81 9.15
N GLY A 83 -4.90 -9.11 9.35
CA GLY A 83 -3.95 -10.17 9.02
C GLY A 83 -3.61 -10.21 7.53
N ARG A 84 -4.61 -10.12 6.64
CA ARG A 84 -4.34 -10.07 5.18
C ARG A 84 -3.68 -8.77 4.75
N ALA A 85 -4.04 -7.63 5.36
CA ALA A 85 -3.35 -6.38 5.10
C ALA A 85 -1.86 -6.47 5.50
N PHE A 86 -1.56 -7.13 6.62
CA PHE A 86 -0.19 -7.42 7.04
C PHE A 86 0.52 -8.33 6.03
N ASP A 87 -0.10 -9.44 5.62
CA ASP A 87 0.45 -10.39 4.65
C ASP A 87 0.81 -9.67 3.33
N TYR A 88 -0.10 -8.84 2.82
CA TYR A 88 0.14 -8.04 1.61
C TYR A 88 1.34 -7.10 1.76
N HIS A 89 1.51 -6.46 2.92
CA HIS A 89 2.67 -5.60 3.18
C HIS A 89 4.00 -6.37 3.30
N CYS A 90 3.96 -7.65 3.70
CA CYS A 90 5.13 -8.52 3.69
C CYS A 90 5.48 -8.99 2.27
N GLU A 91 4.47 -9.32 1.46
CA GLU A 91 4.64 -9.78 0.08
C GLU A 91 5.02 -8.65 -0.89
N HIS A 92 4.63 -7.40 -0.58
CA HIS A 92 4.84 -6.22 -1.42
C HIS A 92 5.57 -5.08 -0.70
N PRO A 93 6.85 -5.27 -0.29
CA PRO A 93 7.60 -4.28 0.47
C PRO A 93 7.82 -2.96 -0.29
N GLU A 94 7.75 -2.97 -1.62
CA GLU A 94 7.85 -1.78 -2.46
C GLU A 94 6.73 -0.79 -2.18
N LEU A 95 5.49 -1.25 -1.98
CA LEU A 95 4.35 -0.37 -1.71
C LEU A 95 4.59 0.47 -0.45
N SER A 96 5.04 -0.17 0.65
CA SER A 96 5.35 0.52 1.91
C SER A 96 6.47 1.55 1.74
N ARG A 97 7.43 1.30 0.85
CA ARG A 97 8.51 2.27 0.55
C ARG A 97 7.99 3.43 -0.30
N LEU A 98 7.19 3.14 -1.33
CA LEU A 98 6.59 4.15 -2.21
C LEU A 98 5.67 5.10 -1.42
N LEU A 99 4.82 4.59 -0.53
CA LEU A 99 3.95 5.40 0.34
C LEU A 99 4.76 6.29 1.29
N ARG A 100 5.90 5.81 1.78
CA ARG A 100 6.79 6.60 2.63
C ARG A 100 7.46 7.73 1.85
N TRP A 101 7.92 7.44 0.63
CA TRP A 101 8.44 8.47 -0.26
C TRP A 101 7.39 9.51 -0.63
N GLU A 102 6.16 9.06 -0.89
CA GLU A 102 5.04 9.96 -1.14
C GLU A 102 4.85 10.94 0.03
N GLY A 103 4.75 10.43 1.27
CA GLY A 103 4.55 11.28 2.45
C GLY A 103 5.70 12.25 2.74
N LEU A 104 6.91 12.01 2.21
CA LEU A 104 8.05 12.91 2.35
C LEU A 104 8.09 14.01 1.26
N ILE A 105 7.52 13.74 0.09
CA ILE A 105 7.72 14.56 -1.11
C ILE A 105 6.49 15.39 -1.45
N PHE A 106 5.30 14.85 -1.18
CA PHE A 106 4.04 15.54 -1.47
C PHE A 106 3.51 16.23 -0.21
N THR A 107 3.92 17.47 0.00
CA THR A 107 3.38 18.34 1.06
C THR A 107 2.22 19.18 0.50
N GLY A 108 1.07 18.55 0.24
CA GLY A 108 -0.13 19.23 -0.27
C GLY A 108 -0.88 18.39 -1.29
N ASP A 109 -0.40 18.37 -2.54
CA ASP A 109 -1.05 17.64 -3.62
C ASP A 109 -0.83 16.14 -3.50
N VAL A 110 -1.90 15.37 -3.24
CA VAL A 110 -1.85 13.91 -3.21
C VAL A 110 -2.13 13.36 -4.62
N PRO A 111 -1.22 12.56 -5.21
CA PRO A 111 -1.49 11.88 -6.47
C PRO A 111 -2.79 11.07 -6.43
N ASP A 112 -3.67 11.35 -7.38
CA ASP A 112 -4.95 10.64 -7.58
C ASP A 112 -5.83 10.59 -6.33
N GLU A 113 -5.87 11.67 -5.56
CA GLU A 113 -6.55 11.74 -4.26
C GLU A 113 -8.02 11.28 -4.33
N ALA A 114 -8.79 11.73 -5.34
CA ALA A 114 -10.19 11.36 -5.48
C ALA A 114 -10.39 9.85 -5.62
N LEU A 115 -9.61 9.19 -6.50
CA LEU A 115 -9.66 7.75 -6.69
C LEU A 115 -9.24 7.00 -5.41
N ARG A 116 -8.24 7.52 -4.69
CA ARG A 116 -7.79 6.90 -3.43
C ARG A 116 -8.83 7.04 -2.32
N ARG A 117 -9.56 8.15 -2.28
CA ARG A 117 -10.71 8.31 -1.37
C ARG A 117 -11.77 7.25 -1.63
N GLU A 118 -11.99 6.82 -2.87
CA GLU A 118 -12.89 5.69 -3.16
C GLU A 118 -12.34 4.37 -2.59
N TYR A 119 -11.06 4.06 -2.77
CA TYR A 119 -10.43 2.85 -2.22
C TYR A 119 -10.45 2.81 -0.69
N TYR A 120 -10.19 3.96 -0.04
CA TYR A 120 -10.29 4.04 1.43
C TYR A 120 -11.75 4.03 1.89
N GLY A 121 -12.66 4.66 1.16
CA GLY A 121 -14.09 4.66 1.44
C GLY A 121 -14.66 3.24 1.54
N ALA A 122 -14.28 2.34 0.62
CA ALA A 122 -14.70 0.95 0.67
C ALA A 122 -14.26 0.22 1.97
N LYS A 123 -13.05 0.52 2.47
CA LYS A 123 -12.54 -0.03 3.74
C LYS A 123 -13.31 0.53 4.94
N THR A 124 -13.61 1.83 4.91
CA THR A 124 -14.41 2.48 5.94
C THR A 124 -15.84 1.93 5.98
N THR A 125 -16.48 1.72 4.82
CA THR A 125 -17.83 1.15 4.73
C THR A 125 -17.94 -0.22 5.39
N PHE A 126 -16.92 -1.08 5.24
CA PHE A 126 -16.86 -2.37 5.96
C PHE A 126 -16.94 -2.19 7.48
N VAL A 127 -16.19 -1.23 8.03
CA VAL A 127 -16.20 -0.94 9.47
C VAL A 127 -17.55 -0.34 9.88
N GLU A 128 -18.11 0.58 9.10
CA GLU A 128 -19.43 1.16 9.34
C GLU A 128 -20.54 0.09 9.35
N ASP A 129 -20.50 -0.88 8.44
CA ASP A 129 -21.44 -2.00 8.41
C ASP A 129 -21.30 -2.89 9.65
N GLY A 130 -20.06 -3.17 10.08
CA GLY A 130 -19.81 -3.90 11.32
C GLY A 130 -20.34 -3.15 12.54
N GLN A 131 -20.19 -1.83 12.58
CA GLN A 131 -20.73 -0.97 13.64
C GLN A 131 -22.26 -0.96 13.66
N ARG A 132 -22.91 -0.81 12.49
CA ARG A 132 -24.38 -0.86 12.36
C ARG A 132 -24.96 -2.19 12.87
N ARG A 133 -24.25 -3.30 12.68
CA ARG A 133 -24.67 -4.64 13.14
C ARG A 133 -24.26 -4.95 14.58
N GLY A 134 -23.53 -4.05 15.25
CA GLY A 134 -23.01 -4.29 16.61
C GLY A 134 -21.87 -5.31 16.68
N ALA A 135 -21.27 -5.69 15.55
CA ALA A 135 -20.12 -6.59 15.49
C ALA A 135 -18.79 -5.86 15.77
N ILE A 136 -18.74 -4.56 15.48
CA ILE A 136 -17.59 -3.68 15.73
C ILE A 136 -18.02 -2.56 16.69
N THR A 137 -17.15 -2.20 17.61
CA THR A 137 -17.36 -1.10 18.56
C THR A 137 -17.62 0.24 17.88
N THR A 138 -18.48 1.06 18.50
CA THR A 138 -18.72 2.46 18.13
C THR A 138 -17.90 3.44 18.99
N ALA A 139 -16.95 2.94 19.79
CA ALA A 139 -16.04 3.78 20.57
C ALA A 139 -15.08 4.63 19.71
N PHE A 140 -14.92 4.26 18.44
CA PHE A 140 -14.15 5.00 17.44
C PHE A 140 -15.02 5.27 16.22
N ASP A 141 -14.82 6.40 15.56
CA ASP A 141 -15.36 6.60 14.22
C ASP A 141 -14.75 5.57 13.24
N ALA A 142 -15.54 5.13 12.26
CA ALA A 142 -15.17 4.03 11.38
C ALA A 142 -13.87 4.31 10.60
N ASP A 143 -13.66 5.56 10.17
CA ASP A 143 -12.47 6.00 9.46
C ASP A 143 -11.21 5.97 10.34
N HIS A 144 -11.34 6.38 11.61
CA HIS A 144 -10.26 6.34 12.60
C HIS A 144 -9.88 4.90 12.94
N LEU A 145 -10.87 4.04 13.19
CA LEU A 145 -10.60 2.62 13.44
C LEU A 145 -9.96 1.96 12.22
N THR A 146 -10.44 2.24 11.02
CA THR A 146 -9.84 1.77 9.76
C THR A 146 -8.39 2.19 9.65
N PHE A 147 -8.09 3.47 9.91
CA PHE A 147 -6.72 3.99 9.85
C PHE A 147 -5.81 3.32 10.89
N LEU A 148 -6.27 3.12 12.12
CA LEU A 148 -5.52 2.44 13.18
C LEU A 148 -5.22 0.97 12.83
N VAL A 149 -6.19 0.26 12.26
CA VAL A 149 -6.01 -1.13 11.81
C VAL A 149 -4.99 -1.21 10.67
N LEU A 150 -5.06 -0.31 9.69
CA LEU A 150 -4.05 -0.22 8.63
C LEU A 150 -2.66 0.12 9.19
N ALA A 151 -2.59 1.01 10.18
CA ALA A 151 -1.32 1.34 10.84
C ALA A 151 -0.71 0.12 11.56
N LEU A 152 -1.51 -0.68 12.26
CA LEU A 152 -1.07 -1.93 12.90
C LEU A 152 -0.56 -2.95 11.87
N ALA A 153 -1.26 -3.10 10.75
CA ALA A 153 -0.86 -4.03 9.70
C ALA A 153 0.43 -3.58 8.99
N GLY A 154 0.58 -2.28 8.72
CA GLY A 154 1.70 -1.76 7.93
C GLY A 154 2.95 -1.36 8.73
N CYS A 155 2.88 -1.20 10.06
CA CYS A 155 3.98 -0.64 10.85
C CYS A 155 5.29 -1.44 10.73
N TRP A 156 5.20 -2.77 10.61
CA TRP A 156 6.33 -3.69 10.49
C TRP A 156 7.14 -3.45 9.20
N SER A 157 6.45 -3.30 8.06
CA SER A 157 7.08 -2.95 6.77
C SER A 157 7.49 -1.47 6.68
N ASN A 158 6.80 -0.61 7.44
CA ASN A 158 7.12 0.82 7.49
C ASN A 158 8.37 1.13 8.34
N MET A 159 8.61 0.35 9.38
CA MET A 159 9.69 0.57 10.34
C MET A 159 10.46 -0.72 10.65
N PRO A 160 11.00 -1.43 9.64
CA PRO A 160 11.64 -2.73 9.83
C PRO A 160 12.86 -2.66 10.75
N GLN A 161 13.58 -1.54 10.76
CA GLN A 161 14.69 -1.32 11.68
C GLN A 161 14.23 -1.22 13.15
N ILE A 162 13.08 -0.59 13.41
CA ILE A 162 12.52 -0.48 14.77
C ILE A 162 11.99 -1.84 15.22
N ALA A 163 11.24 -2.52 14.35
CA ALA A 163 10.76 -3.87 14.59
C ALA A 163 11.91 -4.79 14.97
N ARG A 164 12.99 -4.81 14.18
CA ARG A 164 14.17 -5.64 14.47
C ARG A 164 14.81 -5.32 15.81
N MET A 165 14.95 -4.04 16.16
CA MET A 165 15.52 -3.64 17.45
C MET A 165 14.65 -4.02 18.65
N LEU A 166 13.33 -4.11 18.48
CA LEU A 166 12.39 -4.44 19.56
C LEU A 166 12.09 -5.93 19.68
N THR A 167 11.97 -6.65 18.56
CA THR A 167 11.45 -8.01 18.51
C THR A 167 12.45 -9.06 18.05
N GLY A 168 13.65 -8.65 17.62
CA GLY A 168 14.68 -9.54 17.08
C GLY A 168 14.59 -9.67 15.55
N ASP A 169 15.29 -10.67 15.00
CA ASP A 169 15.37 -10.86 13.56
C ASP A 169 14.05 -11.29 12.91
N ASP A 170 13.90 -10.98 11.62
CA ASP A 170 12.70 -11.25 10.82
C ASP A 170 12.79 -12.63 10.14
N ASP A 171 12.62 -13.68 10.94
CA ASP A 171 12.47 -15.05 10.44
C ASP A 171 10.98 -15.43 10.27
N ASP A 172 10.73 -16.58 9.63
CA ASP A 172 9.37 -17.06 9.33
C ASP A 172 8.51 -17.18 10.61
N LYS A 173 9.12 -17.60 11.72
CA LYS A 173 8.41 -17.75 13.01
C LYS A 173 8.06 -16.40 13.61
N ASP A 174 8.95 -15.41 13.51
CA ASP A 174 8.65 -14.06 13.96
C ASP A 174 7.57 -13.42 13.08
N ARG A 175 7.56 -13.66 11.76
CA ARG A 175 6.47 -13.20 10.88
C ARG A 175 5.11 -13.78 11.27
N GLU A 176 5.03 -15.07 11.56
CA GLU A 176 3.80 -15.70 12.08
C GLU A 176 3.34 -15.05 13.40
N ARG A 177 4.27 -14.79 14.32
CA ARG A 177 3.98 -14.13 15.59
C ARG A 177 3.52 -12.67 15.42
N ARG A 178 4.14 -11.91 14.50
CA ARG A 178 3.75 -10.54 14.15
C ARG A 178 2.33 -10.53 13.58
N ARG A 179 2.04 -11.43 12.63
CA ARG A 179 0.71 -11.59 12.05
C ARG A 179 -0.33 -11.89 13.12
N ALA A 180 -0.07 -12.88 13.98
CA ALA A 180 -0.98 -13.22 15.08
C ALA A 180 -1.23 -12.04 16.04
N SER A 181 -0.18 -11.25 16.32
CA SER A 181 -0.28 -10.06 17.16
C SER A 181 -1.13 -8.95 16.51
N VAL A 182 -0.99 -8.74 15.20
CA VAL A 182 -1.82 -7.79 14.43
C VAL A 182 -3.29 -8.20 14.46
N VAL A 183 -3.59 -9.47 14.19
CA VAL A 183 -4.95 -10.02 14.22
C VAL A 183 -5.59 -9.84 15.59
N GLU A 184 -4.90 -10.24 16.66
CA GLU A 184 -5.40 -10.14 18.02
C GLU A 184 -5.60 -8.67 18.45
N ALA A 185 -4.64 -7.79 18.13
CA ALA A 185 -4.75 -6.37 18.46
C ALA A 185 -5.95 -5.71 17.75
N ALA A 186 -6.16 -6.01 16.46
CA ALA A 186 -7.31 -5.50 15.72
C ALA A 186 -8.64 -5.97 16.32
N ARG A 187 -8.76 -7.26 16.68
CA ARG A 187 -9.94 -7.80 17.36
C ARG A 187 -10.22 -7.11 18.69
N ARG A 188 -9.18 -6.86 19.49
CA ARG A 188 -9.32 -6.17 20.78
C ARG A 188 -9.76 -4.72 20.62
N LEU A 189 -9.19 -3.99 19.67
CA LEU A 189 -9.56 -2.60 19.39
C LEU A 189 -11.00 -2.48 18.89
N ALA A 190 -11.44 -3.46 18.11
CA ALA A 190 -12.77 -3.46 17.50
C ALA A 190 -13.85 -4.10 18.38
N LYS A 191 -13.50 -4.67 19.54
CA LYS A 191 -14.41 -5.45 20.37
C LYS A 191 -15.62 -4.61 20.81
N ALA A 192 -16.80 -5.02 20.37
CA ALA A 192 -18.06 -4.44 20.83
C ALA A 192 -18.24 -4.66 22.36
N PRO A 193 -18.84 -3.69 23.07
CA PRO A 193 -19.07 -3.79 24.51
C PRO A 193 -19.96 -4.97 24.91
#